data_AF-A0A7S1D3D9-F1
#
_entry.id   AF-A0A7S1D3D9-F1
#
_cell.length_a   1.000
_cell.length_b   1.000
_cell.length_c   1.000
_cell.angle_alpha   90.00
_cell.angle_beta   90.00
_cell.angle_gamma   90.00
#
_symmetry.space_group_name_H-M   'P 1'
#
loop_
_entity.id
_entity.type
_entity.pdbx_description
1 polymer ?
#
loop_
_entity_poly.entity_id
_entity_poly.type
_entity_poly.pdbx_seq_one_letter_code
_entity_poly.pdbx_strand_id
1 'polypeptide(L)'
;RDVLVEVVKSPQQQQQELVETCRLALDVMDWRQRGSKPEEQPAVCACMLNPYSSIDPAPPHPSHETKSALELGRILQDGSLPLFERYRAMFSLRNKGGIDCVEQLCATLVDDQTSALLRHEVAYVLGQLQHESSIEALEIALRNHNEHDMVRHEAAEALGAIEGQRWDTVETILHEFSTDPNIVVRESCMVALDAADYWGNNNNNNN
;
A
#
# COMPACT_ATOMS: atom_id res chain seq x y z
N ARG A 1 -2.05 -20.01 -15.72
CA ARG A 1 -3.24 -19.20 -16.05
C ARG A 1 -4.51 -19.89 -15.57
N ASP A 2 -4.65 -21.20 -15.75
CA ASP A 2 -5.88 -21.96 -15.44
C ASP A 2 -6.36 -21.82 -13.98
N VAL A 3 -5.46 -21.94 -13.00
CA VAL A 3 -5.80 -21.75 -11.57
C VAL A 3 -6.35 -20.34 -11.28
N LEU A 4 -5.71 -19.30 -11.84
CA LEU A 4 -6.17 -17.91 -11.66
C LEU A 4 -7.58 -17.73 -12.24
N VAL A 5 -7.83 -18.30 -13.42
CA VAL A 5 -9.13 -18.22 -14.09
C VAL A 5 -10.20 -18.99 -13.31
N GLU A 6 -9.84 -20.14 -12.73
CA GLU A 6 -10.75 -20.95 -11.91
C GLU A 6 -11.22 -20.18 -10.66
N VAL A 7 -10.27 -19.60 -9.91
CA VAL A 7 -10.57 -18.76 -8.74
C VAL A 7 -11.50 -17.61 -9.11
N VAL A 8 -11.23 -16.92 -10.23
CA VAL A 8 -12.04 -15.78 -10.69
C VAL A 8 -13.43 -16.19 -11.18
N LYS A 9 -13.60 -17.42 -11.71
CA LYS A 9 -14.90 -17.96 -12.16
C LYS A 9 -15.79 -18.46 -11.03
N SER A 10 -15.20 -18.80 -9.88
CA SER A 10 -15.94 -19.30 -8.70
C SER A 10 -15.71 -18.42 -7.47
N PRO A 11 -15.96 -17.11 -7.54
CA PRO A 11 -15.57 -16.17 -6.49
C PRO A 11 -16.32 -16.37 -5.18
N GLN A 12 -17.53 -16.94 -5.20
CA GLN A 12 -18.34 -17.18 -4.00
C GLN A 12 -17.76 -18.27 -3.08
N GLN A 13 -16.79 -19.05 -3.57
CA GLN A 13 -16.15 -20.13 -2.82
C GLN A 13 -14.80 -19.71 -2.24
N GLN A 14 -14.40 -18.45 -2.42
CA GLN A 14 -13.05 -17.96 -2.14
C GLN A 14 -13.14 -16.69 -1.30
N GLN A 15 -12.05 -16.39 -0.59
CA GLN A 15 -11.90 -15.11 0.08
C GLN A 15 -11.78 -13.99 -0.96
N GLN A 16 -12.32 -12.80 -0.67
CA GLN A 16 -12.41 -11.71 -1.65
C GLN A 16 -11.03 -11.26 -2.13
N GLU A 17 -10.09 -11.11 -1.20
CA GLU A 17 -8.71 -10.70 -1.46
C GLU A 17 -7.99 -11.68 -2.40
N LEU A 18 -8.20 -12.99 -2.22
CA LEU A 18 -7.62 -14.00 -3.12
C LEU A 18 -8.16 -13.85 -4.55
N VAL A 19 -9.46 -13.58 -4.69
CA VAL A 19 -10.09 -13.35 -5.99
C VAL A 19 -9.53 -12.07 -6.62
N GLU A 20 -9.39 -10.99 -5.85
CA GLU A 20 -8.83 -9.72 -6.30
C GLU A 20 -7.36 -9.86 -6.74
N THR A 21 -6.53 -10.56 -5.96
CA THR A 21 -5.14 -10.89 -6.32
C THR A 21 -5.08 -11.66 -7.63
N CYS A 22 -5.95 -12.67 -7.81
CA CYS A 22 -6.00 -13.44 -9.06
C CYS A 22 -6.44 -12.60 -10.26
N ARG A 23 -7.38 -11.66 -10.07
CA ARG A 23 -7.78 -10.71 -11.14
C ARG A 23 -6.63 -9.79 -11.52
N LEU A 24 -5.96 -9.16 -10.54
CA LEU A 24 -4.78 -8.32 -10.80
C LEU A 24 -3.68 -9.09 -11.54
N ALA A 25 -3.45 -10.35 -11.16
CA ALA A 25 -2.48 -11.22 -11.83
C ALA A 25 -2.88 -11.51 -13.30
N LEU A 26 -4.16 -11.71 -13.60
CA LEU A 26 -4.63 -11.87 -14.98
C LEU A 26 -4.51 -10.58 -15.77
N ASP A 27 -4.89 -9.44 -15.18
CA ASP A 27 -4.84 -8.13 -15.82
C ASP A 27 -3.40 -7.73 -16.17
N VAL A 28 -2.43 -7.96 -15.27
CA VAL A 28 -1.01 -7.69 -15.57
C VAL A 28 -0.46 -8.63 -16.64
N MET A 29 -0.89 -9.90 -16.69
CA MET A 29 -0.51 -10.83 -17.75
C MET A 29 -1.03 -10.36 -19.11
N ASP A 30 -2.30 -9.94 -19.18
CA ASP A 30 -2.92 -9.43 -20.39
C ASP A 30 -2.29 -8.09 -20.83
N TRP A 31 -1.98 -7.20 -19.88
CA TRP A 31 -1.23 -5.96 -20.14
C TRP A 31 0.15 -6.25 -20.74
N ARG A 32 0.93 -7.16 -20.15
CA ARG A 32 2.26 -7.54 -20.68
C ARG A 32 2.18 -8.11 -22.10
N GLN A 33 1.13 -8.86 -22.42
CA GLN A 33 0.90 -9.36 -23.79
C GLN A 33 0.54 -8.24 -24.77
N ARG A 34 -0.17 -7.20 -24.31
CA ARG A 34 -0.52 -6.01 -25.11
C ARG A 34 0.62 -5.01 -25.28
N GLY A 35 1.68 -5.11 -24.47
CA GLY A 35 2.86 -4.23 -24.38
C GLY A 35 3.68 -3.99 -25.65
N SER A 36 3.13 -4.26 -26.84
CA SER A 36 3.60 -3.80 -28.14
C SER A 36 3.06 -2.41 -28.54
N LYS A 37 2.20 -1.77 -27.74
CA LYS A 37 1.59 -0.47 -28.08
C LYS A 37 2.32 0.71 -27.40
N PRO A 38 2.65 1.80 -28.14
CA PRO A 38 3.37 2.96 -27.59
C PRO A 38 2.68 3.65 -26.41
N GLU A 39 1.34 3.64 -26.39
CA GLU A 39 0.49 4.25 -25.38
C GLU A 39 0.49 3.55 -24.00
N GLU A 40 1.02 2.32 -23.95
CA GLU A 40 1.17 1.53 -22.72
C GLU A 40 2.63 1.48 -22.21
N GLN A 41 3.58 2.07 -22.95
CA GLN A 41 4.99 2.10 -22.54
C GLN A 41 5.21 3.18 -21.48
N PRO A 42 5.88 2.86 -20.35
CA PRO A 42 6.08 3.82 -19.26
C PRO A 42 6.75 5.09 -19.77
N ALA A 43 6.18 6.24 -19.40
CA ALA A 43 6.76 7.53 -19.72
C ALA A 43 8.19 7.61 -19.18
N VAL A 44 9.09 8.24 -19.94
CA VAL A 44 10.52 8.38 -19.63
C VAL A 44 10.77 9.35 -18.44
N CYS A 45 9.72 9.81 -17.75
CA CYS A 45 9.85 10.65 -16.55
C CYS A 45 10.45 9.83 -15.41
N ALA A 46 11.54 10.33 -14.83
CA ALA A 46 12.13 9.75 -13.62
C ALA A 46 11.12 9.60 -12.47
N CYS A 47 10.12 10.49 -12.40
CA CYS A 47 9.04 10.48 -11.43
C CYS A 47 8.05 9.30 -11.53
N MET A 48 8.08 8.56 -12.65
CA MET A 48 7.20 7.40 -12.88
C MET A 48 7.97 6.08 -12.81
N LEU A 49 9.30 6.14 -12.69
CA LEU A 49 10.12 4.97 -12.40
C LEU A 49 9.87 4.53 -10.96
N ASN A 50 9.89 3.22 -10.72
CA ASN A 50 9.80 2.68 -9.37
C ASN A 50 11.15 2.84 -8.67
N PRO A 51 11.29 3.71 -7.63
CA PRO A 51 12.55 3.87 -6.92
C PRO A 51 12.75 2.79 -5.83
N TYR A 52 11.74 1.96 -5.55
CA TYR A 52 11.70 1.04 -4.41
C TYR A 52 12.09 -0.41 -4.76
N SER A 53 12.55 -0.67 -5.98
CA SER A 53 12.97 -2.00 -6.47
C SER A 53 11.92 -3.12 -6.27
N SER A 54 10.64 -2.77 -6.11
CA SER A 54 9.53 -3.71 -6.02
C SER A 54 9.05 -4.16 -7.41
N ILE A 55 8.38 -5.31 -7.46
CA ILE A 55 7.66 -5.77 -8.65
C ILE A 55 6.20 -5.42 -8.49
N ASP A 56 5.80 -4.27 -9.04
CA ASP A 56 4.45 -3.77 -8.88
C ASP A 56 3.44 -4.62 -9.68
N PRO A 57 2.31 -5.04 -9.07
CA PRO A 57 1.27 -5.81 -9.76
C PRO A 57 0.54 -5.00 -10.83
N ALA A 58 0.57 -3.66 -10.78
CA ALA A 58 0.06 -2.80 -11.85
C ALA A 58 1.00 -1.61 -12.09
N PRO A 59 1.68 -1.54 -13.25
CA PRO A 59 2.62 -0.45 -13.52
C PRO A 59 1.89 0.88 -13.76
N PRO A 60 2.47 2.02 -13.34
CA PRO A 60 1.90 3.34 -13.59
C PRO A 60 1.46 3.58 -15.05
N HIS A 61 0.34 4.28 -15.26
CA HIS A 61 -0.10 4.62 -16.60
C HIS A 61 0.67 5.82 -17.16
N PRO A 62 1.11 5.82 -18.44
CA PRO A 62 1.77 6.99 -19.03
C PRO A 62 0.97 8.30 -18.92
N SER A 63 -0.34 8.27 -19.14
CA SER A 63 -1.27 9.39 -18.91
C SER A 63 -1.28 9.97 -17.49
N HIS A 64 -0.70 9.28 -16.50
CA HIS A 64 -0.59 9.78 -15.12
C HIS A 64 0.57 10.76 -14.95
N GLU A 65 1.51 10.82 -15.90
CA GLU A 65 2.66 11.73 -15.84
C GLU A 65 2.22 13.18 -15.60
N THR A 66 1.21 13.64 -16.34
CA THR A 66 0.72 15.03 -16.29
C THR A 66 -0.38 15.26 -15.24
N LYS A 67 -0.79 14.23 -14.49
CA LYS A 67 -1.84 14.36 -13.48
C LYS A 67 -1.29 14.89 -12.16
N SER A 68 -2.07 15.73 -11.50
CA SER A 68 -1.85 16.16 -10.12
C SER A 68 -2.10 15.02 -9.12
N ALA A 69 -1.62 15.17 -7.90
CA ALA A 69 -1.88 14.23 -6.82
C ALA A 69 -3.39 14.03 -6.63
N LEU A 70 -4.17 15.11 -6.56
CA LEU A 70 -5.62 15.06 -6.40
C LEU A 70 -6.33 14.30 -7.54
N GLU A 71 -5.90 14.47 -8.80
CA GLU A 71 -6.49 13.72 -9.91
C GLU A 71 -6.19 12.22 -9.83
N LEU A 72 -4.99 11.84 -9.36
CA LEU A 72 -4.64 10.44 -9.13
C LEU A 72 -5.37 9.87 -7.92
N GLY A 73 -5.51 10.64 -6.84
CA GLY A 73 -6.31 10.28 -5.67
C GLY A 73 -7.76 9.98 -6.03
N ARG A 74 -8.36 10.79 -6.91
CA ARG A 74 -9.71 10.54 -7.43
C ARG A 74 -9.82 9.21 -8.20
N ILE A 75 -8.82 8.87 -9.02
CA ILE A 75 -8.79 7.57 -9.72
C ILE A 75 -8.66 6.42 -8.71
N LEU A 76 -7.75 6.58 -7.73
CA LEU A 76 -7.51 5.59 -6.68
C LEU A 76 -8.76 5.32 -5.82
N GLN A 77 -9.52 6.37 -5.47
CA GLN A 77 -10.70 6.27 -4.61
C GLN A 77 -12.00 5.95 -5.38
N ASP A 78 -11.98 5.93 -6.71
CA ASP A 78 -13.17 5.61 -7.50
C ASP A 78 -13.46 4.09 -7.51
N GLY A 79 -14.33 3.67 -6.58
CA GLY A 79 -14.78 2.28 -6.46
C GLY A 79 -15.54 1.72 -7.67
N SER A 80 -15.88 2.55 -8.66
CA SER A 80 -16.47 2.08 -9.93
C SER A 80 -15.43 1.65 -10.97
N LEU A 81 -14.16 2.00 -10.78
CA LEU A 81 -13.08 1.62 -11.68
C LEU A 81 -12.54 0.21 -11.38
N PRO A 82 -12.00 -0.48 -12.41
CA PRO A 82 -11.28 -1.74 -12.20
C PRO A 82 -10.13 -1.58 -11.21
N LEU A 83 -9.94 -2.58 -10.34
CA LEU A 83 -8.89 -2.56 -9.31
C LEU A 83 -7.50 -2.32 -9.91
N PHE A 84 -7.23 -2.88 -11.09
CA PHE A 84 -5.99 -2.65 -11.82
C PHE A 84 -5.73 -1.16 -12.05
N GLU A 85 -6.69 -0.39 -12.56
CA GLU A 85 -6.51 1.05 -12.83
C GLU A 85 -6.31 1.87 -11.53
N ARG A 86 -6.99 1.48 -10.45
CA ARG A 86 -6.81 2.07 -9.13
C ARG A 86 -5.39 1.82 -8.61
N TYR A 87 -4.89 0.59 -8.74
CA TYR A 87 -3.49 0.24 -8.40
C TYR A 87 -2.47 1.03 -9.21
N ARG A 88 -2.72 1.25 -10.52
CA ARG A 88 -1.83 2.09 -11.34
C ARG A 88 -1.75 3.52 -10.82
N ALA A 89 -2.87 4.09 -10.36
CA ALA A 89 -2.91 5.41 -9.76
C ALA A 89 -2.16 5.45 -8.41
N MET A 90 -2.36 4.45 -7.55
CA MET A 90 -1.61 4.29 -6.29
C MET A 90 -0.10 4.24 -6.51
N PHE A 91 0.40 3.41 -7.42
CA PHE A 91 1.84 3.37 -7.72
C PHE A 91 2.35 4.65 -8.39
N SER A 92 1.50 5.39 -9.10
CA SER A 92 1.85 6.71 -9.62
C SER A 92 2.00 7.74 -8.51
N LEU A 93 1.11 7.72 -7.51
CA LEU A 93 1.21 8.55 -6.30
C LEU A 93 2.49 8.23 -5.52
N ARG A 94 2.77 6.93 -5.32
CA ARG A 94 4.01 6.47 -4.67
C ARG A 94 5.26 6.97 -5.40
N ASN A 95 5.34 6.79 -6.72
CA ASN A 95 6.53 7.16 -7.48
C ASN A 95 6.73 8.68 -7.55
N LYS A 96 5.64 9.46 -7.61
CA LYS A 96 5.69 10.92 -7.55
C LYS A 96 6.12 11.42 -6.16
N GLY A 97 5.65 10.77 -5.10
CA GLY A 97 5.95 11.14 -3.72
C GLY A 97 5.50 12.56 -3.35
N GLY A 98 6.00 13.06 -2.22
CA GLY A 98 5.63 14.37 -1.68
C GLY A 98 4.32 14.36 -0.89
N ILE A 99 4.15 15.39 -0.06
CA ILE A 99 3.06 15.47 0.92
C ILE A 99 1.67 15.32 0.28
N ASP A 100 1.40 16.01 -0.84
CA ASP A 100 0.11 15.96 -1.51
C ASP A 100 -0.24 14.52 -1.97
N CYS A 101 0.75 13.75 -2.43
CA CYS A 101 0.53 12.36 -2.83
C CYS A 101 0.29 11.45 -1.63
N VAL A 102 1.04 11.66 -0.55
CA VAL A 102 0.87 10.93 0.72
C VAL A 102 -0.52 11.16 1.27
N GLU A 103 -1.04 12.40 1.25
CA GLU A 103 -2.39 12.71 1.72
C GLU A 103 -3.47 11.94 0.95
N GLN A 104 -3.33 11.77 -0.37
CA GLN A 104 -4.30 10.97 -1.15
C GLN A 104 -4.22 9.48 -0.81
N LEU A 105 -3.03 8.96 -0.54
CA LEU A 105 -2.84 7.58 -0.10
C LEU A 105 -3.44 7.38 1.31
N CYS A 106 -3.16 8.28 2.25
CA CYS A 106 -3.75 8.27 3.59
C CYS A 106 -5.29 8.29 3.56
N ALA A 107 -5.88 9.18 2.74
CA ALA A 107 -7.33 9.24 2.58
C ALA A 107 -7.88 7.92 2.01
N THR A 108 -7.17 7.29 1.07
CA THR A 108 -7.60 5.98 0.54
C THR A 108 -7.53 4.87 1.60
N LEU A 109 -6.47 4.84 2.41
CA LEU A 109 -6.33 3.87 3.50
C LEU A 109 -7.50 3.93 4.49
N VAL A 110 -7.93 5.14 4.84
CA VAL A 110 -8.99 5.34 5.85
C VAL A 110 -10.39 5.22 5.25
N ASP A 111 -10.60 5.79 4.06
CA ASP A 111 -11.95 5.98 3.51
C ASP A 111 -12.40 4.87 2.55
N ASP A 112 -11.50 4.10 1.94
CA ASP A 112 -11.92 3.04 1.00
C ASP A 112 -12.68 1.93 1.72
N GLN A 113 -13.91 1.65 1.29
CA GLN A 113 -14.75 0.58 1.84
C GLN A 113 -14.91 -0.58 0.86
N THR A 114 -14.12 -0.64 -0.22
CA THR A 114 -14.40 -1.52 -1.35
C THR A 114 -13.47 -2.73 -1.42
N SER A 115 -12.21 -2.59 -0.98
CA SER A 115 -11.21 -3.66 -1.08
C SER A 115 -10.21 -3.58 0.08
N ALA A 116 -10.21 -4.61 0.92
CA ALA A 116 -9.17 -4.77 1.95
C ALA A 116 -7.79 -4.99 1.32
N LEU A 117 -7.71 -5.67 0.16
CA LEU A 117 -6.47 -5.85 -0.57
C LEU A 117 -5.88 -4.49 -1.03
N LEU A 118 -6.72 -3.59 -1.52
CA LEU A 118 -6.28 -2.23 -1.89
C LEU A 118 -5.77 -1.47 -0.67
N ARG A 119 -6.51 -1.47 0.45
CA ARG A 119 -6.07 -0.77 1.67
C ARG A 119 -4.76 -1.32 2.22
N HIS A 120 -4.57 -2.63 2.18
CA HIS A 120 -3.29 -3.27 2.50
C HIS A 120 -2.17 -2.73 1.61
N GLU A 121 -2.36 -2.75 0.29
CA GLU A 121 -1.32 -2.27 -0.63
C GLU A 121 -1.05 -0.77 -0.46
N VAL A 122 -2.06 0.02 -0.10
CA VAL A 122 -1.88 1.44 0.24
C VAL A 122 -1.02 1.60 1.49
N ALA A 123 -1.25 0.81 2.55
CA ALA A 123 -0.40 0.82 3.74
C ALA A 123 1.05 0.43 3.40
N TYR A 124 1.24 -0.60 2.56
CA TYR A 124 2.55 -1.02 2.08
C TYR A 124 3.31 0.13 1.39
N VAL A 125 2.67 0.82 0.43
CA VAL A 125 3.33 1.93 -0.27
C VAL A 125 3.56 3.16 0.61
N LEU A 126 2.74 3.38 1.65
CA LEU A 126 2.99 4.41 2.66
C LEU A 126 4.24 4.08 3.48
N GLY A 127 4.43 2.81 3.85
CA GLY A 127 5.67 2.32 4.46
C GLY A 127 6.89 2.54 3.56
N GLN A 128 6.78 2.29 2.25
CA GLN A 128 7.85 2.58 1.28
C GLN A 128 8.18 4.08 1.20
N LEU A 129 7.16 4.95 1.31
CA LEU A 129 7.34 6.41 1.26
C LEU A 129 7.97 6.97 2.54
N GLN A 130 7.86 6.27 3.67
CA GLN A 130 8.40 6.65 4.98
C GLN A 130 8.05 8.07 5.43
N HIS A 131 6.92 8.62 4.97
CA HIS A 131 6.56 10.02 5.23
C HIS A 131 5.76 10.14 6.54
N GLU A 132 6.25 10.90 7.51
CA GLU A 132 5.66 11.02 8.87
C GLU A 132 4.21 11.52 8.90
N SER A 133 3.73 12.20 7.85
CA SER A 133 2.31 12.59 7.74
C SER A 133 1.36 11.40 7.56
N SER A 134 1.88 10.20 7.29
CA SER A 134 1.08 8.98 7.18
C SER A 134 0.83 8.27 8.51
N ILE A 135 1.58 8.63 9.57
CA ILE A 135 1.50 7.98 10.88
C ILE A 135 0.05 7.95 11.40
N GLU A 136 -0.68 9.06 11.31
CA GLU A 136 -2.06 9.15 11.81
C GLU A 136 -3.01 8.21 11.06
N ALA A 137 -2.90 8.15 9.72
CA ALA A 137 -3.74 7.26 8.91
C ALA A 137 -3.43 5.78 9.16
N LEU A 138 -2.14 5.44 9.30
CA LEU A 138 -1.70 4.09 9.64
C LEU A 138 -2.16 3.68 11.05
N GLU A 139 -2.07 4.58 12.02
CA GLU A 139 -2.59 4.36 13.37
C GLU A 139 -4.10 4.12 13.35
N ILE A 140 -4.87 4.94 12.60
CA ILE A 140 -6.31 4.75 12.43
C ILE A 140 -6.62 3.35 11.90
N ALA A 141 -5.90 2.89 10.87
CA ALA A 141 -6.07 1.56 10.30
C ALA A 141 -5.72 0.45 11.31
N LEU A 142 -4.59 0.54 12.00
CA LEU A 142 -4.15 -0.44 12.99
C LEU A 142 -5.12 -0.56 14.19
N ARG A 143 -5.66 0.57 14.66
CA ARG A 143 -6.61 0.64 15.79
C ARG A 143 -8.01 0.17 15.44
N ASN A 144 -8.38 0.14 14.16
CA ASN A 144 -9.72 -0.21 13.74
C ASN A 144 -9.96 -1.73 13.90
N HIS A 145 -10.69 -2.12 14.95
CA HIS A 145 -10.99 -3.52 15.22
C HIS A 145 -11.98 -4.15 14.21
N ASN A 146 -12.63 -3.34 13.37
CA ASN A 146 -13.47 -3.80 12.28
C ASN A 146 -12.71 -3.85 10.93
N GLU A 147 -11.43 -3.46 10.93
CA GLU A 147 -10.58 -3.57 9.76
C GLU A 147 -10.11 -5.03 9.57
N HIS A 148 -9.86 -5.40 8.33
CA HIS A 148 -9.30 -6.68 7.97
C HIS A 148 -7.88 -6.85 8.53
N ASP A 149 -7.58 -8.01 9.11
CA ASP A 149 -6.30 -8.29 9.76
C ASP A 149 -5.10 -8.03 8.84
N MET A 150 -5.26 -8.31 7.54
CA MET A 150 -4.23 -8.01 6.54
C MET A 150 -3.84 -6.52 6.50
N VAL A 151 -4.82 -5.63 6.54
CA VAL A 151 -4.58 -4.18 6.49
C VAL A 151 -3.94 -3.72 7.80
N ARG A 152 -4.39 -4.27 8.93
CA ARG A 152 -3.84 -3.95 10.26
C ARG A 152 -2.38 -4.37 10.38
N HIS A 153 -2.00 -5.56 9.90
CA HIS A 153 -0.58 -5.98 9.93
C HIS A 153 0.27 -5.05 9.08
N GLU A 154 -0.21 -4.71 7.88
CA GLU A 154 0.55 -3.91 6.94
C GLU A 154 0.71 -2.47 7.45
N ALA A 155 -0.32 -1.94 8.13
CA ALA A 155 -0.21 -0.67 8.83
C ALA A 155 0.82 -0.70 9.97
N ALA A 156 0.92 -1.80 10.72
CA ALA A 156 1.94 -1.96 11.76
C ALA A 156 3.36 -2.01 11.17
N GLU A 157 3.57 -2.77 10.08
CA GLU A 157 4.87 -2.84 9.42
C GLU A 157 5.25 -1.50 8.78
N ALA A 158 4.30 -0.82 8.13
CA ALA A 158 4.50 0.50 7.57
C ALA A 158 4.87 1.54 8.65
N LEU A 159 4.23 1.49 9.83
CA LEU A 159 4.60 2.32 10.98
C LEU A 159 6.06 2.07 11.38
N GLY A 160 6.46 0.80 11.55
CA GLY A 160 7.83 0.42 11.88
C GLY A 160 8.87 0.84 10.85
N ALA A 161 8.47 0.94 9.57
CA ALA A 161 9.33 1.40 8.50
C ALA A 161 9.52 2.93 8.48
N ILE A 162 8.67 3.72 9.15
CA ILE A 162 8.82 5.19 9.17
C ILE A 162 9.95 5.58 10.12
N GLU A 163 11.04 6.08 9.54
CA GLU A 163 12.12 6.73 10.26
C GLU A 163 11.80 8.22 10.46
N GLY A 164 12.19 8.80 11.60
CA GLY A 164 12.01 10.24 11.81
C GLY A 164 12.00 10.68 13.28
N GLN A 165 11.63 11.94 13.47
CA GLN A 165 11.55 12.57 14.79
C GLN A 165 10.33 12.09 15.59
N ARG A 166 9.34 11.51 14.93
CA ARG A 166 8.12 10.99 15.55
C ARG A 166 8.22 9.52 15.98
N TRP A 167 9.42 8.94 16.01
CA TRP A 167 9.62 7.55 16.40
C TRP A 167 9.01 7.21 17.76
N ASP A 168 9.17 8.04 18.80
CA ASP A 168 8.58 7.79 20.13
C ASP A 168 7.05 7.58 20.08
N THR A 169 6.37 8.28 19.16
CA THR A 169 4.93 8.10 18.93
C THR A 169 4.65 6.74 18.28
N VAL A 170 5.42 6.39 17.25
CA VAL A 170 5.33 5.10 16.55
C VAL A 170 5.61 3.93 17.50
N GLU A 171 6.70 4.00 18.26
CA GLU A 171 7.12 2.99 19.24
C GLU A 171 6.02 2.75 20.28
N THR A 172 5.42 3.83 20.80
CA THR A 172 4.29 3.75 21.74
C THR A 172 3.09 3.01 21.12
N ILE A 173 2.74 3.33 19.87
CA ILE A 173 1.64 2.67 19.15
C ILE A 173 1.96 1.18 18.96
N LEU A 174 3.15 0.84 18.47
CA LEU A 174 3.54 -0.55 18.21
C LEU A 174 3.59 -1.39 19.49
N HIS A 175 4.10 -0.84 20.61
CA HIS A 175 4.07 -1.53 21.90
C HIS A 175 2.65 -1.80 22.39
N GLU A 176 1.70 -0.88 22.18
CA GLU A 176 0.30 -1.11 22.53
C GLU A 176 -0.25 -2.36 21.82
N PHE A 177 0.04 -2.51 20.52
CA PHE A 177 -0.45 -3.61 19.69
C PHE A 177 0.44 -4.86 19.71
N SER A 178 1.60 -4.83 20.38
CA SER A 178 2.45 -6.01 20.63
C SER A 178 1.81 -7.07 21.54
N THR A 179 0.59 -6.81 22.02
CA THR A 179 -0.25 -7.76 22.77
C THR A 179 -1.62 -7.98 22.14
N ASP A 180 -1.81 -7.57 20.88
CA ASP A 180 -3.10 -7.70 20.18
C ASP A 180 -3.58 -9.17 20.19
N PRO A 181 -4.90 -9.43 20.37
CA PRO A 181 -5.43 -10.78 20.30
C PRO A 181 -5.21 -11.43 18.93
N ASN A 182 -5.19 -10.64 17.85
CA ASN A 182 -4.84 -11.13 16.53
C ASN A 182 -3.33 -11.40 16.45
N ILE A 183 -2.97 -12.65 16.16
CA ILE A 183 -1.57 -13.08 16.10
C ILE A 183 -0.77 -12.36 15.01
N VAL A 184 -1.37 -12.11 13.84
CA VAL A 184 -0.67 -11.49 12.71
C VAL A 184 -0.35 -10.03 13.05
N VAL A 185 -1.32 -9.29 13.59
CA VAL A 185 -1.10 -7.90 14.03
C VAL A 185 -0.06 -7.83 15.14
N ARG A 186 -0.19 -8.69 16.15
CA ARG A 186 0.74 -8.76 17.27
C ARG A 186 2.18 -9.01 16.82
N GLU A 187 2.37 -10.03 15.99
CA GLU A 187 3.69 -10.44 15.51
C GLU A 187 4.29 -9.38 14.57
N SER A 188 3.49 -8.75 13.71
CA SER A 188 3.96 -7.62 12.88
C SER A 188 4.42 -6.43 13.73
N CYS A 189 3.72 -6.07 14.80
CA CYS A 189 4.18 -5.03 15.73
C CYS A 189 5.50 -5.40 16.42
N MET A 190 5.66 -6.65 16.85
CA MET A 190 6.90 -7.13 17.46
C MET A 190 8.07 -7.08 16.47
N VAL A 191 7.85 -7.53 15.23
CA VAL A 191 8.86 -7.50 14.17
C VAL A 191 9.25 -6.06 13.82
N ALA A 192 8.27 -5.14 13.75
CA ALA A 192 8.50 -3.73 13.49
C ALA A 192 9.39 -3.08 14.57
N LEU A 193 9.12 -3.36 15.85
CA LEU A 193 9.94 -2.90 16.98
C LEU A 193 11.35 -3.47 16.92
N ASP A 194 11.48 -4.79 16.77
CA ASP A 194 12.78 -5.48 16.70
C ASP A 194 13.63 -4.98 15.52
N ALA A 195 12.99 -4.74 14.37
CA ALA A 195 13.66 -4.17 13.20
C ALA A 195 14.20 -2.77 13.52
N ALA A 196 13.38 -1.88 14.04
CA ALA A 196 13.80 -0.51 14.36
C ALA A 196 14.93 -0.45 15.41
N ASP A 197 14.90 -1.35 16.40
CA ASP A 197 15.99 -1.54 17.37
C ASP A 197 17.30 -1.94 16.69
N TYR A 198 17.25 -2.89 15.75
CA TYR A 198 18.41 -3.35 15.00
C TYR A 198 19.02 -2.25 14.13
N TRP A 199 18.20 -1.44 13.46
CA TRP A 199 18.65 -0.35 12.58
C TRP A 199 19.06 0.92 13.33
N GLY A 200 18.76 1.01 14.63
CA GLY A 200 19.28 2.04 15.53
C GLY A 200 18.40 3.29 15.69
N ASN A 201 17.08 3.19 15.41
CA ASN A 201 16.13 4.29 15.68
C ASN A 201 16.09 4.68 17.17
N ASN A 202 16.56 3.79 18.07
CA ASN A 202 16.68 4.03 19.52
C ASN A 202 17.95 4.79 19.97
N ASN A 203 18.81 5.28 19.06
CA ASN A 203 20.06 5.96 19.43
C ASN A 203 19.97 7.47 19.74
N ASN A 204 18.77 8.07 19.79
CA ASN A 204 18.63 9.49 20.15
C ASN A 204 18.65 9.77 21.68
N ASN A 205 18.87 8.77 22.53
CA ASN A 205 18.95 8.94 24.00
C ASN A 205 20.35 8.82 24.62
N ASN A 206 21.43 8.87 23.81
CA ASN A 206 22.80 8.93 24.34
C ASN A 206 23.60 10.10 23.75
N ASN A 207 23.31 11.33 24.21
CA ASN A 207 24.32 12.38 24.37
C ASN A 207 23.85 13.50 25.31
#